data_AF-A0A835PA73-F1
#
_entry.id   AF-A0A835PA73-F1
#
_cell.length_a   1.000
_cell.length_b   1.000
_cell.length_c   1.000
_cell.angle_alpha   90.00
_cell.angle_beta   90.00
_cell.angle_gamma   90.00
#
_symmetry.space_group_name_H-M   'P 1'
#
loop_
_entity.id
_entity.type
_entity.pdbx_description
1 polymer ?
#
loop_
_entity_poly.entity_id
_entity_poly.type
_entity_poly.pdbx_seq_one_letter_code
_entity_poly.pdbx_strand_id
1 'polypeptide(L)'
;MEDIFLQTIFLISRYLQDQKILDGVSFVVPAGRSVAIVGTSGSGKSTILRLLFRFFNTDSGAVNFFVSSGSSLIFYALIGDF
;
A
#
# COMPACT_ATOMS: atom_id res chain seq x y z
N MET A 1 -6.38 -26.45 5.07
CA MET A 1 -6.53 -25.34 4.09
C MET A 1 -5.62 -24.26 4.62
N GLU A 2 -4.50 -23.99 3.94
CA GLU A 2 -3.55 -22.98 4.38
C GLU A 2 -4.12 -21.61 4.01
N ASP A 3 -4.39 -20.78 5.02
CA ASP A 3 -4.99 -19.46 4.82
C ASP A 3 -3.92 -18.50 4.28
N ILE A 4 -4.11 -18.04 3.04
CA ILE A 4 -3.26 -17.03 2.41
C ILE A 4 -3.68 -15.64 2.91
N PHE A 5 -2.81 -14.98 3.67
CA PHE A 5 -3.04 -13.61 4.14
C PHE A 5 -2.28 -12.58 3.32
N LEU A 6 -3.00 -11.76 2.56
CA LEU A 6 -2.52 -10.49 2.01
C LEU A 6 -2.40 -9.45 3.12
N GLN A 7 -1.25 -8.81 3.20
CA GLN A 7 -1.01 -7.61 3.99
C GLN A 7 -0.36 -6.58 3.07
N THR A 8 -0.84 -5.34 3.11
CA THR A 8 -0.25 -4.25 2.34
C THR A 8 0.30 -3.21 3.29
N ILE A 9 1.61 -3.01 3.28
CA ILE A 9 2.27 -1.91 3.99
C ILE A 9 2.51 -0.81 2.98
N PHE A 10 2.07 0.39 3.35
CA PHE A 10 2.43 1.62 2.68
C PHE A 10 3.52 2.27 3.51
N LEU A 11 4.63 2.64 2.89
CA LEU A 11 5.37 3.81 3.30
C LEU A 11 5.31 4.71 2.09
N ILE A 12 4.65 5.84 2.20
CA ILE A 12 4.48 6.72 1.07
C ILE A 12 4.88 8.12 1.50
N SER A 13 5.96 8.60 0.90
CA SER A 13 6.11 10.02 0.60
C SER A 13 5.86 10.20 -0.90
N ARG A 14 4.94 11.10 -1.25
CA ARG A 14 4.76 11.52 -2.65
C ARG A 14 4.71 13.03 -2.72
N TYR A 15 5.51 13.59 -3.62
CA TYR A 15 5.47 15.00 -3.98
C TYR A 15 4.73 15.18 -5.31
N LEU A 16 3.92 16.23 -5.40
CA LEU A 16 3.39 16.74 -6.67
C LEU A 16 3.63 18.24 -6.68
N GLN A 17 4.43 18.73 -7.62
CA GLN A 17 4.82 20.15 -7.68
C GLN A 17 5.41 20.66 -6.35
N ASP A 18 6.37 19.91 -5.79
CA ASP A 18 7.03 20.18 -4.50
C ASP A 18 6.12 20.19 -3.26
N GLN A 19 4.84 19.85 -3.39
CA GLN A 19 3.96 19.64 -2.25
C GLN A 19 3.89 18.17 -1.86
N LYS A 20 4.13 17.91 -0.57
CA LYS A 20 4.01 16.58 0.03
C LYS A 20 2.52 16.19 0.15
N ILE A 21 2.10 15.21 -0.64
CA ILE A 21 0.71 14.73 -0.72
C ILE A 21 0.41 13.65 0.33
N LEU A 22 1.41 12.81 0.63
CA LEU A 22 1.34 11.77 1.64
C LEU A 22 2.61 11.84 2.49
N ASP A 23 2.44 11.74 3.80
CA ASP A 23 3.53 11.85 4.77
C ASP A 23 3.50 10.69 5.75
N GLY A 24 4.43 9.75 5.59
CA GLY A 24 4.65 8.67 6.56
C GLY A 24 3.45 7.75 6.78
N VAL A 25 2.53 7.67 5.81
CA VAL A 25 1.32 6.85 5.94
C VAL A 25 1.68 5.38 5.90
N SER A 26 1.31 4.64 6.95
CA SER A 26 1.44 3.19 7.04
C SER A 26 0.19 2.55 7.65
N PHE A 27 -0.26 1.46 7.03
CA PHE A 27 -1.36 0.64 7.52
C PHE A 27 -1.22 -0.77 6.95
N VAL A 28 -2.08 -1.68 7.40
CA VAL A 28 -2.14 -3.09 7.00
C VAL A 28 -3.59 -3.42 6.71
N VAL A 29 -3.84 -4.08 5.58
CA VAL A 29 -5.15 -4.64 5.23
C VAL A 29 -5.05 -6.16 5.35
N PRO A 30 -5.63 -6.80 6.38
CA PRO A 30 -5.65 -8.26 6.48
C PRO A 30 -6.49 -8.90 5.38
N ALA A 31 -6.15 -10.13 4.96
CA ALA A 31 -6.99 -10.87 4.03
C ALA A 31 -8.41 -11.08 4.54
N GLY A 32 -9.37 -11.03 3.61
CA GLY A 32 -10.79 -11.16 3.91
C GLY A 32 -11.37 -10.00 4.71
N ARG A 33 -10.60 -8.93 4.99
CA ARG A 33 -11.07 -7.72 5.66
C ARG A 33 -11.11 -6.55 4.70
N SER A 34 -12.10 -5.70 4.90
CA SER A 34 -12.23 -4.41 4.22
C SER A 34 -11.73 -3.30 5.14
N VAL A 35 -10.93 -2.38 4.59
CA VAL A 35 -10.45 -1.19 5.29
C VAL A 35 -11.03 0.05 4.60
N ALA A 36 -11.57 0.96 5.39
CA ALA A 36 -12.04 2.25 4.91
C ALA A 36 -10.95 3.32 5.12
N ILE A 37 -10.65 4.09 4.07
CA ILE A 37 -9.77 5.25 4.15
C ILE A 37 -10.66 6.50 4.21
N VAL A 38 -10.65 7.19 5.35
CA VAL A 38 -11.48 8.38 5.61
C VAL A 38 -10.63 9.62 5.86
N GLY A 39 -11.16 10.80 5.54
CA GLY A 39 -10.45 12.06 5.72
C GLY A 39 -11.05 13.20 4.88
N THR A 40 -10.64 14.43 5.15
CA THR A 40 -11.10 15.66 4.49
C THR A 40 -10.79 15.69 2.99
N SER A 41 -11.49 16.52 2.20
CA SER A 41 -11.14 16.71 0.79
C SER A 41 -9.67 17.14 0.65
N GLY A 42 -8.96 16.60 -0.33
CA GLY A 42 -7.52 16.86 -0.53
C GLY A 42 -6.55 16.04 0.34
N SER A 43 -7.02 15.25 1.30
CA SER A 43 -6.16 14.51 2.25
C SER A 43 -5.36 13.32 1.66
N GLY A 44 -5.26 13.18 0.33
CA GLY A 44 -4.48 12.12 -0.30
C GLY A 44 -5.15 10.74 -0.44
N LYS A 45 -6.42 10.56 -0.09
CA LYS A 45 -7.14 9.26 -0.17
C LYS A 45 -7.08 8.61 -1.57
N SER A 46 -7.45 9.36 -2.61
CA SER A 46 -7.37 8.88 -3.99
C SER A 46 -5.94 8.65 -4.44
N THR A 47 -4.96 9.36 -3.86
CA THR A 47 -3.53 9.12 -4.12
C THR A 47 -3.11 7.76 -3.58
N ILE A 48 -3.56 7.37 -2.38
CA ILE A 48 -3.32 6.03 -1.81
C ILE A 48 -3.89 4.95 -2.73
N LEU A 49 -5.14 5.10 -3.18
CA LEU A 49 -5.75 4.16 -4.13
C LEU A 49 -4.98 4.08 -5.46
N ARG A 50 -4.49 5.22 -5.96
CA ARG A 50 -3.72 5.22 -7.21
C ARG A 50 -2.35 4.57 -7.07
N LEU A 51 -1.72 4.67 -5.90
CA LEU A 51 -0.47 3.95 -5.61
C LEU A 51 -0.71 2.45 -5.43
N LEU A 52 -1.82 2.07 -4.79
CA LEU A 52 -2.29 0.68 -4.71
C LEU A 52 -2.42 0.03 -6.09
N PHE A 53 -3.05 0.73 -7.03
CA PHE A 53 -3.21 0.28 -8.41
C PHE A 53 -2.00 0.57 -9.31
N ARG A 54 -0.88 1.02 -8.73
CA ARG A 54 0.38 1.34 -9.44
C ARG A 54 0.23 2.34 -10.60
N PHE A 55 -0.76 3.24 -10.54
CA PHE A 55 -0.83 4.36 -11.48
C PHE A 55 0.34 5.35 -11.31
N PHE A 56 1.03 5.30 -10.17
CA PHE A 56 2.24 6.07 -9.90
C PHE A 56 3.21 5.26 -9.05
N ASN A 57 4.50 5.60 -9.12
CA ASN A 57 5.51 5.15 -8.16
C ASN A 57 5.51 6.07 -6.93
N THR A 58 5.98 5.53 -5.81
CA THR A 58 6.26 6.30 -4.58
C THR A 58 7.66 6.89 -4.66
N ASP A 59 7.87 8.10 -4.14
CA ASP A 59 9.22 8.70 -4.08
C ASP A 59 10.08 8.02 -3.00
N SER A 60 9.45 7.53 -1.94
CA SER A 60 10.08 6.70 -0.91
C SER A 60 9.06 5.77 -0.24
N GLY A 61 9.58 4.65 0.25
CA GLY A 61 8.81 3.54 0.82
C GLY A 61 8.33 2.55 -0.23
N ALA A 62 7.31 1.75 0.10
CA ALA A 62 6.85 0.66 -0.75
C ALA A 62 5.37 0.36 -0.53
N VAL A 63 4.76 -0.30 -1.52
CA VAL A 63 3.46 -0.98 -1.44
C VAL A 63 3.72 -2.47 -1.64
N ASN A 64 3.64 -3.25 -0.57
CA ASN A 64 3.96 -4.69 -0.61
C ASN A 64 2.70 -5.54 -0.53
N PHE A 65 2.75 -6.77 -1.03
CA PHE A 65 1.72 -7.77 -0.77
C PHE A 65 2.40 -8.98 -0.15
N PHE A 66 2.04 -9.33 1.08
CA PHE A 66 2.57 -10.54 1.71
C PHE A 66 1.63 -11.71 1.45
N VAL A 67 2.15 -12.93 1.44
CA VAL A 67 1.35 -14.14 1.54
C VAL A 67 1.92 -14.92 2.71
N SER A 68 1.11 -15.16 3.72
CA SER A 68 1.46 -16.09 4.80
C SER A 68 0.90 -17.46 4.46
N SER A 69 1.73 -18.50 4.49
CA SER A 69 1.27 -19.90 4.56
C SER A 69 1.95 -20.57 5.75
N GLY A 70 1.16 -21.01 6.73
CA GLY A 70 1.68 -21.58 7.98
C GLY A 70 2.59 -20.60 8.73
N SER A 71 3.79 -21.05 9.11
CA SER A 71 4.83 -20.24 9.78
C SER A 71 5.77 -19.50 8.82
N SER A 72 5.53 -19.57 7.51
CA SER A 72 6.37 -18.94 6.49
C SER A 72 5.73 -17.67 5.94
N LEU A 73 6.48 -16.57 6.00
CA LEU A 73 6.14 -15.29 5.37
C LEU A 73 6.81 -15.23 3.99
N ILE A 74 6.01 -15.20 2.93
CA ILE A 74 6.50 -14.96 1.57
C ILE A 74 6.25 -13.50 1.22
N PHE A 75 7.33 -12.81 0.86
CA PHE A 75 7.31 -11.42 0.43
C PHE A 75 7.09 -11.39 -1.08
N TYR A 76 5.90 -11.00 -1.52
CA TYR A 76 5.71 -10.54 -2.89
C TYR A 76 5.92 -9.04 -2.90
N ALA A 77 7.18 -8.63 -3.03
CA ALA A 77 7.44 -7.39 -3.74
C ALA A 77 6.99 -7.67 -5.17
N LEU A 78 5.86 -7.10 -5.59
CA LEU A 78 5.58 -7.00 -7.02
C LEU A 78 6.64 -6.06 -7.59
N ILE A 79 7.85 -6.59 -7.82
CA ILE A 79 8.89 -5.97 -8.61
C ILE A 79 8.25 -5.77 -9.98
N GLY A 80 8.21 -4.52 -10.43
CA GLY A 80 7.48 -4.13 -11.62
C GLY A 80 8.09 -4.74 -12.87
N ASP A 81 7.21 -5.15 -13.78
CA ASP A 81 7.43 -5.15 -15.22
C ASP A 81 6.08 -4.84 -15.87
N PHE A 82 5.88 -3.58 -16.28
CA PHE A 82 5.17 -3.11 -17.47
C PHE A 82 5.44 -1.61 -17.66
#